data_AF-A0A0S7WT03-F1
#
_entry.id   AF-A0A0S7WT03-F1
#
_cell.length_a   1.000
_cell.length_b   1.000
_cell.length_c   1.000
_cell.angle_alpha   90.00
_cell.angle_beta   90.00
_cell.angle_gamma   90.00
#
_symmetry.space_group_name_H-M   'P 1'
#
loop_
_entity.id
_entity.type
_entity.pdbx_description
1 polymer ?
#
loop_
_entity_poly.entity_id
_entity_poly.type
_entity_poly.pdbx_seq_one_letter_code
_entity_poly.pdbx_strand_id
1 'polypeptide(L)'
;MRRTVILLVVILSVTAWLAWAPGASVAREPAGADHGTDPGWAAGGGVRASVGETRLELEPGYYVFPPYMDPLPTIDGFVWYPGEWSGAAVVDVSDTLGLIGEPDPPGSAYMLMGWGVDPQIDTVLVIGVKNFADTIFNDEDQIGLYVDDNNDGQWDGSIYDLEGNFWCTTFRPDTLAFRVIRPGGNPSDTTWVNLAPGVRLCGMMVNPITQSVDYEVMVTVTPDTVDRTFPYVNWQINAMAVDSTVGLWMFCLDAEAGDYDAVWPQNWANAFDPSGFGEIWPDFLSLQMTPDTTEVSPGEDLWFTVDIAYQAAPPDTLTFDVWLEAYLSNGTPYGGNPVLGPVEITLAAGQGMYGLRRSVHVPSAAPPGSPYRLSVRAGGHPYTIWCEDYFEFAIVSPAAE
;
A
#
# COMPACT_ATOMS: atom_id res chain seq x y z
N MET A 1 23.87 -34.48 -19.44
CA MET A 1 24.95 -33.75 -18.75
C MET A 1 24.37 -33.18 -17.46
N ARG A 2 25.09 -33.21 -16.33
CA ARG A 2 24.66 -32.48 -15.12
C ARG A 2 25.40 -31.14 -15.09
N ARG A 3 24.68 -30.03 -14.94
CA ARG A 3 25.28 -28.72 -14.64
C ARG A 3 25.29 -28.54 -13.12
N THR A 4 26.47 -28.31 -12.56
CA THR A 4 26.60 -27.87 -11.16
C THR A 4 26.43 -26.36 -11.13
N VAL A 5 25.44 -25.86 -10.40
CA VAL A 5 25.37 -24.43 -10.04
C VAL A 5 26.33 -24.22 -8.88
N ILE A 6 27.21 -23.24 -8.98
CA ILE A 6 28.15 -22.87 -7.90
C ILE A 6 27.56 -21.67 -7.18
N LEU A 7 27.03 -21.87 -5.97
CA LEU A 7 26.57 -20.79 -5.12
C LEU A 7 27.79 -20.09 -4.49
N LEU A 8 28.13 -18.90 -4.99
CA LEU A 8 29.28 -18.13 -4.51
C LEU A 8 28.87 -17.27 -3.30
N VAL A 9 28.89 -17.85 -2.10
CA VAL A 9 28.61 -17.10 -0.86
C VAL A 9 29.80 -16.19 -0.52
N VAL A 10 29.69 -14.91 -0.88
CA VAL A 10 30.70 -13.87 -0.56
C VAL A 10 30.40 -13.30 0.83
N ILE A 11 31.14 -13.76 1.85
CA ILE A 11 31.07 -13.20 3.21
C ILE A 11 32.00 -11.99 3.28
N LEU A 12 31.45 -10.79 3.11
CA LEU A 12 32.17 -9.52 3.31
C LEU A 12 31.89 -8.95 4.71
N SER A 13 32.77 -9.24 5.66
CA SER A 13 32.80 -8.58 6.96
C SER A 13 33.56 -7.25 6.86
N VAL A 14 32.85 -6.13 6.76
CA VAL A 14 33.44 -4.78 6.72
C VAL A 14 33.17 -4.06 8.04
N THR A 15 34.17 -3.98 8.91
CA THR A 15 34.09 -3.24 10.19
C THR A 15 34.47 -1.78 9.96
N ALA A 16 33.49 -0.89 9.80
CA ALA A 16 33.72 0.54 9.67
C ALA A 16 33.96 1.19 11.05
N TRP A 17 35.00 2.02 11.16
CA TRP A 17 35.28 2.82 12.35
C TRP A 17 35.10 4.30 12.00
N LEU A 18 34.24 5.01 12.75
CA LEU A 18 33.99 6.44 12.59
C LEU A 18 34.01 7.16 13.95
N ALA A 19 34.56 8.38 13.97
CA ALA A 19 34.76 9.17 15.18
C ALA A 19 33.70 10.28 15.31
N TRP A 20 33.24 10.52 16.54
CA TRP A 20 32.17 11.48 16.85
C TRP A 20 32.70 12.90 17.13
N ALA A 21 31.89 13.91 16.83
CA ALA A 21 32.15 15.33 17.13
C ALA A 21 30.88 15.99 17.73
N PRO A 22 30.97 16.68 18.88
CA PRO A 22 29.79 17.16 19.61
C PRO A 22 29.39 18.63 19.33
N GLY A 23 28.08 18.89 19.31
CA GLY A 23 27.47 20.23 19.35
C GLY A 23 26.16 20.30 18.54
N ALA A 24 25.08 20.96 18.97
CA ALA A 24 24.82 21.67 20.23
C ALA A 24 23.30 21.63 20.57
N SER A 25 22.88 22.18 21.71
CA SER A 25 21.51 22.11 22.25
C SER A 25 20.90 23.51 22.52
N VAL A 26 19.76 23.57 23.23
CA VAL A 26 18.99 24.78 23.68
C VAL A 26 18.00 25.30 22.60
N ALA A 27 16.73 25.68 22.87
CA ALA A 27 15.99 25.94 24.13
C ALA A 27 14.53 25.39 24.14
N ARG A 28 13.78 25.65 25.23
CA ARG A 28 12.36 25.33 25.47
C ARG A 28 11.65 26.52 26.15
N GLU A 29 10.32 26.42 26.36
CA GLU A 29 9.38 27.27 27.17
C GLU A 29 8.46 28.23 26.38
N PRO A 30 7.28 28.63 26.93
CA PRO A 30 6.30 27.84 27.69
C PRO A 30 4.82 28.13 27.27
N ALA A 31 3.82 27.66 28.03
CA ALA A 31 2.38 27.66 27.68
C ALA A 31 1.49 28.61 28.53
N GLY A 32 0.22 28.77 28.11
CA GLY A 32 -0.90 29.39 28.85
C GLY A 32 -2.11 29.69 27.93
N ALA A 33 -3.36 29.87 28.40
CA ALA A 33 -3.96 29.68 29.73
C ALA A 33 -5.52 29.58 29.62
N ASP A 34 -6.21 29.22 30.72
CA ASP A 34 -7.61 28.72 30.79
C ASP A 34 -8.69 29.75 31.26
N HIS A 35 -9.94 29.59 30.78
CA HIS A 35 -11.24 30.19 31.21
C HIS A 35 -12.42 29.50 30.44
N GLY A 36 -13.66 29.27 30.91
CA GLY A 36 -14.32 29.40 32.24
C GLY A 36 -15.51 30.40 32.27
N THR A 37 -16.72 30.15 32.82
CA THR A 37 -17.39 28.95 33.43
C THR A 37 -18.94 29.12 33.57
N ASP A 38 -19.76 28.08 33.26
CA ASP A 38 -21.12 27.79 33.83
C ASP A 38 -22.31 28.79 33.59
N PRO A 39 -23.60 28.55 33.97
CA PRO A 39 -24.27 27.31 34.44
C PRO A 39 -25.70 26.96 33.91
N GLY A 40 -25.98 25.65 33.76
CA GLY A 40 -27.20 24.96 34.24
C GLY A 40 -28.60 25.12 33.62
N TRP A 41 -29.34 24.00 33.47
CA TRP A 41 -30.69 23.63 34.01
C TRP A 41 -31.08 22.25 33.39
N ALA A 42 -31.95 21.44 34.03
CA ALA A 42 -31.86 19.97 33.93
C ALA A 42 -33.16 19.17 33.63
N ALA A 43 -32.94 17.87 33.35
CA ALA A 43 -33.86 16.73 33.18
C ALA A 43 -34.45 16.50 31.76
N GLY A 44 -34.33 15.30 31.15
CA GLY A 44 -33.48 14.16 31.52
C GLY A 44 -33.78 12.84 30.79
N GLY A 45 -32.79 11.92 30.77
CA GLY A 45 -32.97 10.50 30.39
C GLY A 45 -32.49 10.10 29.00
N GLY A 46 -31.50 9.20 28.93
CA GLY A 46 -31.03 8.56 27.69
C GLY A 46 -29.67 9.07 27.20
N VAL A 47 -28.69 8.16 27.17
CA VAL A 47 -27.27 8.32 26.78
C VAL A 47 -27.00 9.48 25.81
N ARG A 48 -26.22 10.48 26.28
CA ARG A 48 -25.49 11.42 25.42
C ARG A 48 -24.01 11.35 25.77
N ALA A 49 -23.16 11.13 24.78
CA ALA A 49 -21.76 11.52 24.88
C ALA A 49 -21.70 13.06 24.89
N SER A 50 -20.92 13.65 25.79
CA SER A 50 -20.75 15.10 25.86
C SER A 50 -19.70 15.54 24.84
N VAL A 51 -20.12 16.31 23.83
CA VAL A 51 -19.21 16.94 22.88
C VAL A 51 -18.37 18.00 23.60
N GLY A 52 -17.14 17.64 23.94
CA GLY A 52 -16.02 18.56 23.76
C GLY A 52 -15.52 18.39 22.33
N GLU A 53 -15.05 19.46 21.70
CA GLU A 53 -14.55 19.44 20.32
C GLU A 53 -13.16 18.81 20.22
N THR A 54 -13.05 17.53 20.58
CA THR A 54 -11.99 16.69 20.03
C THR A 54 -12.34 16.48 18.56
N ARG A 55 -11.82 17.35 17.70
CA ARG A 55 -11.78 17.08 16.25
C ARG A 55 -10.95 15.81 16.10
N LEU A 56 -11.63 14.68 15.86
CA LEU A 56 -11.01 13.47 15.35
C LEU A 56 -10.59 13.79 13.92
N GLU A 57 -9.42 14.41 13.81
CA GLU A 57 -8.61 14.35 12.61
C GLU A 57 -8.19 12.89 12.49
N LEU A 58 -9.03 12.12 11.78
CA LEU A 58 -8.65 10.80 11.27
C LEU A 58 -7.36 11.02 10.47
N GLU A 59 -6.28 10.32 10.83
CA GLU A 59 -5.02 10.49 10.10
C GLU A 59 -5.27 10.07 8.64
N PRO A 60 -4.99 10.95 7.66
CA PRO A 60 -5.73 10.95 6.38
C PRO A 60 -5.27 9.88 5.36
N GLY A 61 -4.58 8.85 5.82
CA GLY A 61 -4.07 7.77 4.98
C GLY A 61 -5.00 6.57 4.96
N TYR A 62 -5.74 6.40 3.86
CA TYR A 62 -6.56 5.22 3.61
C TYR A 62 -5.70 4.12 2.95
N TYR A 63 -4.78 3.55 3.72
CA TYR A 63 -3.82 2.55 3.23
C TYR A 63 -4.46 1.18 3.03
N VAL A 64 -4.09 0.49 1.94
CA VAL A 64 -4.33 -0.94 1.75
C VAL A 64 -3.05 -1.63 1.32
N PHE A 65 -2.80 -2.82 1.89
CA PHE A 65 -1.67 -3.68 1.53
C PHE A 65 -2.24 -4.98 0.94
N PRO A 66 -2.59 -5.03 -0.35
CA PRO A 66 -3.12 -6.25 -0.94
C PRO A 66 -1.99 -7.29 -1.05
N PRO A 67 -2.20 -8.52 -0.56
CA PRO A 67 -1.17 -9.55 -0.57
C PRO A 67 -1.07 -10.26 -1.92
N TYR A 68 -0.01 -11.03 -2.09
CA TYR A 68 0.16 -11.91 -3.25
C TYR A 68 -0.81 -13.12 -3.21
N MET A 69 -1.43 -13.43 -4.35
CA MET A 69 -2.40 -14.52 -4.54
C MET A 69 -1.96 -15.50 -5.64
N ASP A 70 -1.82 -16.78 -5.27
CA ASP A 70 -1.68 -17.93 -6.18
C ASP A 70 -2.53 -19.11 -5.66
N PRO A 71 -3.54 -19.59 -6.42
CA PRO A 71 -3.99 -19.04 -7.71
C PRO A 71 -4.64 -17.66 -7.56
N LEU A 72 -4.65 -16.89 -8.66
CA LEU A 72 -5.52 -15.73 -8.82
C LEU A 72 -7.01 -16.16 -8.82
N PRO A 73 -7.93 -15.25 -8.46
CA PRO A 73 -9.36 -15.48 -8.61
C PRO A 73 -9.79 -15.56 -10.08
N THR A 74 -10.83 -16.34 -10.33
CA THR A 74 -11.47 -16.45 -11.64
C THR A 74 -12.33 -15.22 -11.88
N ILE A 75 -12.03 -14.42 -12.92
CA ILE A 75 -12.87 -13.27 -13.26
C ILE A 75 -14.14 -13.76 -13.98
N ASP A 76 -15.18 -14.09 -13.23
CA ASP A 76 -16.49 -14.47 -13.74
C ASP A 76 -17.67 -13.62 -13.24
N GLY A 77 -17.44 -12.81 -12.21
CA GLY A 77 -18.37 -11.89 -11.56
C GLY A 77 -18.86 -12.35 -10.20
N PHE A 78 -18.24 -13.37 -9.58
CA PHE A 78 -18.74 -14.01 -8.36
C PHE A 78 -17.68 -14.09 -7.25
N VAL A 79 -17.57 -13.04 -6.45
CA VAL A 79 -16.54 -12.83 -5.42
C VAL A 79 -16.72 -13.72 -4.16
N TRP A 80 -17.34 -14.90 -4.31
CA TRP A 80 -17.88 -15.71 -3.22
C TRP A 80 -17.67 -17.23 -3.35
N TYR A 81 -16.87 -17.71 -4.31
CA TYR A 81 -16.44 -19.12 -4.27
C TYR A 81 -15.59 -19.41 -3.02
N PRO A 82 -15.95 -20.42 -2.19
CA PRO A 82 -15.25 -20.65 -0.93
C PRO A 82 -13.77 -21.00 -1.10
N GLY A 83 -12.90 -20.07 -0.66
CA GLY A 83 -11.45 -20.21 -0.68
C GLY A 83 -10.75 -19.36 -1.75
N GLU A 84 -11.44 -18.95 -2.81
CA GLU A 84 -10.85 -18.20 -3.92
C GLU A 84 -10.29 -16.84 -3.48
N TRP A 85 -11.17 -15.96 -3.00
CA TRP A 85 -10.80 -14.66 -2.44
C TRP A 85 -10.29 -14.71 -0.99
N SER A 86 -9.92 -15.89 -0.47
CA SER A 86 -9.61 -16.09 0.96
C SER A 86 -8.26 -15.54 1.43
N GLY A 87 -7.38 -15.19 0.48
CA GLY A 87 -6.10 -14.52 0.76
C GLY A 87 -6.18 -12.99 0.73
N ALA A 88 -7.22 -12.41 0.14
CA ALA A 88 -7.28 -10.98 -0.18
C ALA A 88 -7.34 -10.07 1.06
N ALA A 89 -6.78 -8.85 0.93
CA ALA A 89 -7.08 -7.75 1.85
C ALA A 89 -8.56 -7.36 1.69
N VAL A 90 -9.24 -7.01 2.79
CA VAL A 90 -10.68 -6.68 2.79
C VAL A 90 -10.92 -5.33 3.43
N VAL A 91 -11.67 -4.46 2.75
CA VAL A 91 -12.00 -3.09 3.16
C VAL A 91 -13.51 -2.91 3.13
N ASP A 92 -14.09 -2.34 4.19
CA ASP A 92 -15.47 -1.86 4.19
C ASP A 92 -15.52 -0.54 3.41
N VAL A 93 -16.30 -0.49 2.33
CA VAL A 93 -16.37 0.62 1.38
C VAL A 93 -17.79 1.17 1.22
N SER A 94 -18.71 0.72 2.07
CA SER A 94 -20.11 1.19 2.18
C SER A 94 -20.16 2.72 2.26
N ASP A 95 -21.10 3.40 1.57
CA ASP A 95 -21.26 4.87 1.72
C ASP A 95 -21.97 5.27 3.03
N THR A 96 -21.33 4.96 4.16
CA THR A 96 -21.81 5.21 5.52
C THR A 96 -22.01 6.70 5.88
N LEU A 97 -21.61 7.61 5.00
CA LEU A 97 -21.66 9.06 5.21
C LEU A 97 -22.58 9.79 4.23
N GLY A 98 -23.06 9.14 3.17
CA GLY A 98 -23.79 9.80 2.08
C GLY A 98 -22.87 10.74 1.30
N LEU A 99 -21.64 10.30 1.02
CA LEU A 99 -20.67 10.98 0.17
C LEU A 99 -21.21 11.24 -1.23
N ILE A 100 -22.07 10.35 -1.76
CA ILE A 100 -22.71 10.50 -3.09
C ILE A 100 -24.16 9.99 -3.12
N GLY A 101 -24.91 10.05 -2.02
CA GLY A 101 -26.29 9.53 -2.00
C GLY A 101 -27.04 9.78 -0.70
N GLU A 102 -27.98 8.88 -0.38
CA GLU A 102 -28.43 8.69 1.00
C GLU A 102 -27.42 7.76 1.73
N PRO A 103 -27.21 7.90 3.05
CA PRO A 103 -26.17 7.15 3.75
C PRO A 103 -26.55 5.69 4.02
N ASP A 104 -25.63 4.79 3.68
CA ASP A 104 -25.83 3.34 3.69
C ASP A 104 -25.39 2.68 5.03
N PRO A 105 -25.90 1.49 5.43
CA PRO A 105 -25.42 0.80 6.61
C PRO A 105 -23.96 0.32 6.47
N PRO A 106 -23.11 0.43 7.50
CA PRO A 106 -21.78 -0.16 7.49
C PRO A 106 -21.82 -1.67 7.20
N GLY A 107 -21.00 -2.13 6.27
CA GLY A 107 -21.04 -3.49 5.73
C GLY A 107 -22.09 -3.73 4.63
N SER A 108 -22.63 -2.69 4.00
CA SER A 108 -23.36 -2.82 2.74
C SER A 108 -22.44 -3.14 1.58
N ALA A 109 -21.22 -2.60 1.55
CA ALA A 109 -20.24 -2.88 0.49
C ALA A 109 -18.84 -3.20 1.02
N TYR A 110 -18.19 -4.20 0.40
CA TYR A 110 -16.82 -4.60 0.71
C TYR A 110 -15.97 -4.73 -0.54
N MET A 111 -14.84 -4.02 -0.58
CA MET A 111 -13.76 -4.21 -1.54
C MET A 111 -12.81 -5.31 -1.02
N LEU A 112 -12.38 -6.18 -1.92
CA LEU A 112 -11.35 -7.19 -1.71
C LEU A 112 -10.24 -6.97 -2.72
N MET A 113 -8.97 -6.97 -2.30
CA MET A 113 -7.83 -6.76 -3.18
C MET A 113 -6.70 -7.79 -2.96
N GLY A 114 -6.00 -8.12 -4.05
CA GLY A 114 -4.74 -8.86 -4.05
C GLY A 114 -3.97 -8.63 -5.36
N TRP A 115 -2.71 -9.07 -5.42
CA TRP A 115 -1.90 -9.04 -6.66
C TRP A 115 -1.48 -10.45 -7.04
N GLY A 116 -1.15 -10.68 -8.31
CA GLY A 116 -0.61 -11.98 -8.72
C GLY A 116 -0.13 -11.98 -10.17
N VAL A 117 0.06 -13.18 -10.72
CA VAL A 117 0.54 -13.40 -12.09
C VAL A 117 -0.54 -14.11 -12.90
N ASP A 118 -1.09 -13.45 -13.92
CA ASP A 118 -1.88 -14.15 -14.92
C ASP A 118 -0.97 -14.60 -16.08
N PRO A 119 -0.98 -15.89 -16.48
CA PRO A 119 -0.07 -16.44 -17.49
C PRO A 119 -0.31 -15.92 -18.93
N GLN A 120 -1.32 -15.07 -19.14
CA GLN A 120 -1.63 -14.39 -20.40
C GLN A 120 -1.37 -12.87 -20.35
N ILE A 121 -1.09 -12.31 -19.17
CA ILE A 121 -1.04 -10.85 -18.93
C ILE A 121 0.28 -10.38 -18.31
N ASP A 122 0.93 -11.22 -17.47
CA ASP A 122 1.96 -10.87 -16.48
C ASP A 122 1.35 -10.32 -15.16
N THR A 123 1.93 -9.29 -14.52
CA THR A 123 1.47 -8.80 -13.21
C THR A 123 0.07 -8.19 -13.27
N VAL A 124 -0.79 -8.52 -12.31
CA VAL A 124 -2.12 -7.94 -12.17
C VAL A 124 -2.48 -7.57 -10.73
N LEU A 125 -3.28 -6.50 -10.59
CA LEU A 125 -4.08 -6.19 -9.42
C LEU A 125 -5.48 -6.76 -9.67
N VAL A 126 -5.97 -7.58 -8.74
CA VAL A 126 -7.35 -8.10 -8.75
C VAL A 126 -8.16 -7.42 -7.66
N ILE A 127 -9.32 -6.88 -8.06
CA ILE A 127 -10.26 -6.15 -7.19
C ILE A 127 -11.62 -6.83 -7.32
N GLY A 128 -12.14 -7.33 -6.21
CA GLY A 128 -13.50 -7.84 -6.10
C GLY A 128 -14.33 -6.92 -5.23
N VAL A 129 -15.60 -6.70 -5.55
CA VAL A 129 -16.54 -5.97 -4.69
C VAL A 129 -17.80 -6.80 -4.47
N LYS A 130 -18.26 -6.88 -3.22
CA LYS A 130 -19.62 -7.32 -2.89
C LYS A 130 -20.44 -6.10 -2.55
N ASN A 131 -21.50 -5.85 -3.31
CA ASN A 131 -22.50 -4.83 -3.01
C ASN A 131 -23.77 -5.53 -2.50
N PHE A 132 -24.05 -5.43 -1.20
CA PHE A 132 -25.22 -6.01 -0.53
C PHE A 132 -26.40 -5.03 -0.40
N ALA A 133 -26.24 -3.76 -0.78
CA ALA A 133 -27.36 -2.82 -0.90
C ALA A 133 -28.12 -3.10 -2.20
N ASP A 134 -27.38 -3.18 -3.32
CA ASP A 134 -27.88 -3.71 -4.59
C ASP A 134 -28.13 -5.23 -4.49
N THR A 135 -29.24 -5.66 -5.08
CA THR A 135 -29.65 -7.08 -5.17
C THR A 135 -30.19 -7.48 -6.55
N ILE A 136 -30.17 -6.56 -7.54
CA ILE A 136 -30.84 -6.73 -8.83
C ILE A 136 -30.00 -6.12 -9.97
N PHE A 137 -29.11 -6.93 -10.52
CA PHE A 137 -28.33 -6.58 -11.73
C PHE A 137 -29.26 -6.27 -12.92
N ASN A 138 -29.55 -4.99 -13.20
CA ASN A 138 -30.45 -4.60 -14.27
C ASN A 138 -30.09 -3.27 -14.97
N ASP A 139 -30.27 -3.28 -16.29
CA ASP A 139 -30.02 -2.23 -17.28
C ASP A 139 -28.64 -1.51 -17.27
N GLU A 140 -28.22 -0.69 -16.29
CA GLU A 140 -26.95 0.11 -16.39
C GLU A 140 -25.97 0.15 -15.16
N ASP A 141 -26.01 -0.76 -14.16
CA ASP A 141 -25.06 -0.85 -13.02
C ASP A 141 -23.54 -0.79 -13.38
N GLN A 142 -22.71 -0.23 -12.49
CA GLN A 142 -21.31 0.14 -12.78
C GLN A 142 -20.33 -0.01 -11.59
N ILE A 143 -19.06 -0.30 -11.93
CA ILE A 143 -17.89 -0.07 -11.05
C ILE A 143 -16.87 0.84 -11.75
N GLY A 144 -16.39 1.86 -11.03
CA GLY A 144 -15.34 2.77 -11.47
C GLY A 144 -14.14 2.71 -10.53
N LEU A 145 -12.93 2.65 -11.11
CA LEU A 145 -11.64 2.63 -10.41
C LEU A 145 -10.76 3.73 -11.00
N TYR A 146 -10.45 4.77 -10.25
CA TYR A 146 -9.66 5.94 -10.67
C TYR A 146 -8.28 5.80 -10.07
N VAL A 147 -7.26 5.83 -10.93
CA VAL A 147 -5.89 5.42 -10.59
C VAL A 147 -4.91 6.53 -10.91
N ASP A 148 -4.30 7.06 -9.85
CA ASP A 148 -2.99 7.72 -9.87
C ASP A 148 -1.95 6.59 -9.74
N ASP A 149 -1.19 6.34 -10.81
CA ASP A 149 -0.40 5.12 -10.98
C ASP A 149 0.97 5.16 -10.29
N ASN A 150 1.36 6.35 -9.83
CA ASN A 150 2.61 6.65 -9.14
C ASN A 150 2.40 7.36 -7.79
N ASN A 151 1.17 7.81 -7.49
CA ASN A 151 0.72 8.42 -6.24
C ASN A 151 1.38 9.79 -5.93
N ASP A 152 1.73 10.58 -6.96
CA ASP A 152 2.27 11.94 -6.76
C ASP A 152 1.19 13.01 -6.44
N GLY A 153 -0.09 12.65 -6.57
CA GLY A 153 -1.23 13.51 -6.24
C GLY A 153 -1.58 14.51 -7.35
N GLN A 154 -1.16 14.27 -8.59
CA GLN A 154 -1.51 15.04 -9.78
C GLN A 154 -2.02 14.13 -10.91
N TRP A 155 -2.39 14.73 -12.05
CA TRP A 155 -2.65 13.98 -13.28
C TRP A 155 -1.55 14.31 -14.30
N ASP A 156 -0.97 13.32 -14.98
CA ASP A 156 0.03 13.52 -16.02
C ASP A 156 -0.57 14.26 -17.24
N GLY A 157 0.25 15.15 -17.81
CA GLY A 157 -0.03 15.84 -19.07
C GLY A 157 0.61 15.18 -20.29
N SER A 158 1.33 14.06 -20.13
CA SER A 158 2.04 13.38 -21.21
C SER A 158 1.14 12.38 -21.95
N ILE A 159 1.30 12.35 -23.29
CA ILE A 159 0.56 11.46 -24.21
C ILE A 159 0.89 9.96 -24.06
N TYR A 160 1.62 9.59 -23.01
CA TYR A 160 1.86 8.20 -22.63
C TYR A 160 0.87 7.72 -21.55
N ASP A 161 0.13 8.66 -20.93
CA ASP A 161 -1.22 8.48 -20.37
C ASP A 161 -1.43 7.11 -19.68
N LEU A 162 -0.76 6.87 -18.54
CA LEU A 162 -0.90 5.64 -17.73
C LEU A 162 -1.97 5.77 -16.63
N GLU A 163 -2.06 6.96 -16.06
CA GLU A 163 -3.08 7.37 -15.09
C GLU A 163 -4.45 7.59 -15.75
N GLY A 164 -5.52 7.42 -14.98
CA GLY A 164 -6.87 7.65 -15.48
C GLY A 164 -7.94 6.91 -14.69
N ASN A 165 -8.92 6.34 -15.38
CA ASN A 165 -9.91 5.47 -14.76
C ASN A 165 -10.24 4.21 -15.56
N PHE A 166 -10.28 3.09 -14.87
CA PHE A 166 -10.87 1.84 -15.32
C PHE A 166 -12.37 1.83 -14.96
N TRP A 167 -13.20 1.22 -15.80
CA TRP A 167 -14.65 1.25 -15.65
C TRP A 167 -15.27 0.00 -16.28
N CYS A 168 -16.11 -0.71 -15.53
CA CYS A 168 -16.89 -1.84 -16.04
C CYS A 168 -18.39 -1.62 -15.82
N THR A 169 -19.23 -2.16 -16.70
CA THR A 169 -20.67 -1.84 -16.80
C THR A 169 -21.51 -3.06 -17.18
N THR A 170 -22.76 -3.15 -16.71
CA THR A 170 -23.73 -4.23 -17.06
C THR A 170 -23.83 -4.53 -18.55
N PHE A 171 -23.77 -3.51 -19.39
CA PHE A 171 -23.93 -3.63 -20.84
C PHE A 171 -22.66 -4.15 -21.54
N ARG A 172 -21.53 -4.27 -20.81
CA ARG A 172 -20.24 -4.86 -21.23
C ARG A 172 -19.52 -5.54 -20.05
N PRO A 173 -20.12 -6.53 -19.39
CA PRO A 173 -19.62 -7.06 -18.11
C PRO A 173 -18.30 -7.82 -18.28
N ASP A 174 -18.02 -8.31 -19.49
CA ASP A 174 -16.78 -9.01 -19.87
C ASP A 174 -15.64 -8.06 -20.32
N THR A 175 -15.83 -6.73 -20.33
CA THR A 175 -14.86 -5.79 -20.94
C THR A 175 -14.63 -4.54 -20.10
N LEU A 176 -13.37 -4.35 -19.69
CA LEU A 176 -12.92 -3.16 -19.01
C LEU A 176 -12.75 -1.99 -19.99
N ALA A 177 -13.37 -0.84 -19.71
CA ALA A 177 -12.96 0.42 -20.32
C ALA A 177 -11.80 1.03 -19.52
N PHE A 178 -10.89 1.68 -20.21
CA PHE A 178 -9.94 2.64 -19.63
C PHE A 178 -10.20 4.02 -20.24
N ARG A 179 -10.13 5.07 -19.41
CA ARG A 179 -10.22 6.46 -19.82
C ARG A 179 -9.04 7.24 -19.27
N VAL A 180 -8.37 7.97 -20.13
CA VAL A 180 -7.32 8.90 -19.72
C VAL A 180 -7.94 10.07 -18.98
N ILE A 181 -7.42 10.41 -17.80
CA ILE A 181 -7.70 11.66 -17.11
C ILE A 181 -6.47 12.56 -17.22
N ARG A 182 -6.68 13.85 -17.49
CA ARG A 182 -5.60 14.85 -17.69
C ARG A 182 -5.79 16.05 -16.76
N PRO A 183 -4.76 16.88 -16.52
CA PRO A 183 -4.84 18.11 -15.75
C PRO A 183 -6.11 18.92 -15.98
N GLY A 184 -6.90 19.11 -14.92
CA GLY A 184 -8.23 19.70 -14.98
C GLY A 184 -9.39 18.70 -14.93
N GLY A 185 -9.12 17.40 -14.76
CA GLY A 185 -10.09 16.44 -14.23
C GLY A 185 -11.25 16.12 -15.18
N ASN A 186 -10.95 15.84 -16.45
CA ASN A 186 -11.98 15.59 -17.46
C ASN A 186 -11.54 14.44 -18.39
N PRO A 187 -12.29 13.32 -18.48
CA PRO A 187 -11.89 12.18 -19.28
C PRO A 187 -11.97 12.50 -20.78
N SER A 188 -10.82 12.60 -21.45
CA SER A 188 -10.72 13.10 -22.82
C SER A 188 -10.79 12.01 -23.90
N ASP A 189 -10.31 10.81 -23.57
CA ASP A 189 -10.18 9.67 -24.49
C ASP A 189 -10.66 8.39 -23.78
N THR A 190 -11.36 7.50 -24.48
CA THR A 190 -11.89 6.24 -23.92
C THR A 190 -11.55 5.06 -24.82
N THR A 191 -10.83 4.09 -24.26
CA THR A 191 -10.40 2.86 -24.91
C THR A 191 -11.09 1.68 -24.24
N TRP A 192 -11.61 0.74 -25.04
CA TRP A 192 -12.17 -0.51 -24.52
C TRP A 192 -11.12 -1.60 -24.62
N VAL A 193 -10.68 -2.14 -23.48
CA VAL A 193 -9.55 -3.06 -23.36
C VAL A 193 -10.04 -4.50 -23.40
N ASN A 194 -9.46 -5.29 -24.30
CA ASN A 194 -9.60 -6.75 -24.35
C ASN A 194 -8.23 -7.31 -24.77
N LEU A 195 -7.56 -8.02 -23.87
CA LEU A 195 -6.19 -8.50 -24.12
C LEU A 195 -6.12 -9.65 -25.13
N ALA A 196 -6.98 -10.66 -24.97
CA ALA A 196 -7.07 -11.79 -25.89
C ALA A 196 -8.48 -12.40 -25.86
N PRO A 197 -8.94 -13.06 -26.95
CA PRO A 197 -10.19 -13.80 -26.94
C PRO A 197 -10.18 -14.90 -25.86
N GLY A 198 -10.98 -14.71 -24.80
CA GLY A 198 -11.09 -15.63 -23.66
C GLY A 198 -10.48 -15.12 -22.36
N VAL A 199 -9.74 -14.00 -22.37
CA VAL A 199 -9.32 -13.30 -21.14
C VAL A 199 -10.43 -12.32 -20.75
N ARG A 200 -10.99 -12.49 -19.55
CA ARG A 200 -11.92 -11.53 -18.94
C ARG A 200 -11.15 -10.59 -18.02
N LEU A 201 -11.24 -9.29 -18.28
CA LEU A 201 -10.70 -8.23 -17.41
C LEU A 201 -11.74 -7.68 -16.43
N CYS A 202 -13.00 -8.06 -16.64
CA CYS A 202 -14.09 -7.81 -15.71
C CYS A 202 -15.09 -8.97 -15.73
N GLY A 203 -15.83 -9.13 -14.63
CA GLY A 203 -17.09 -9.87 -14.54
C GLY A 203 -18.03 -9.14 -13.58
N MET A 204 -19.34 -9.22 -13.83
CA MET A 204 -20.38 -8.65 -12.95
C MET A 204 -21.63 -9.54 -12.99
N MET A 205 -22.24 -9.85 -11.83
CA MET A 205 -23.52 -10.57 -11.76
C MET A 205 -24.18 -10.50 -10.37
N VAL A 206 -25.50 -10.79 -10.29
CA VAL A 206 -26.13 -11.14 -9.00
C VAL A 206 -25.55 -12.44 -8.48
N ASN A 207 -25.04 -12.41 -7.26
CA ASN A 207 -24.60 -13.58 -6.51
C ASN A 207 -25.82 -14.39 -5.99
N PRO A 208 -26.09 -15.61 -6.50
CA PRO A 208 -27.27 -16.39 -6.07
C PRO A 208 -27.25 -16.91 -4.62
N ILE A 209 -26.18 -16.70 -3.85
CA ILE A 209 -26.05 -17.16 -2.45
C ILE A 209 -26.35 -16.02 -1.47
N THR A 210 -25.73 -14.87 -1.66
CA THR A 210 -25.89 -13.67 -0.82
C THR A 210 -27.04 -12.78 -1.27
N GLN A 211 -27.40 -12.83 -2.57
CA GLN A 211 -28.24 -11.87 -3.26
C GLN A 211 -27.63 -10.46 -3.37
N SER A 212 -26.30 -10.32 -3.24
CA SER A 212 -25.56 -9.11 -3.63
C SER A 212 -25.41 -9.03 -5.15
N VAL A 213 -25.13 -7.83 -5.67
CA VAL A 213 -24.41 -7.70 -6.95
C VAL A 213 -22.91 -7.71 -6.68
N ASP A 214 -22.24 -8.64 -7.35
CA ASP A 214 -20.82 -8.90 -7.19
C ASP A 214 -20.08 -8.40 -8.45
N TYR A 215 -18.94 -7.75 -8.24
CA TYR A 215 -18.10 -7.15 -9.27
C TYR A 215 -16.68 -7.71 -9.16
N GLU A 216 -16.05 -8.05 -10.29
CA GLU A 216 -14.65 -8.47 -10.36
C GLU A 216 -13.94 -7.71 -11.46
N VAL A 217 -12.77 -7.16 -11.15
CA VAL A 217 -11.93 -6.42 -12.10
C VAL A 217 -10.48 -6.90 -11.96
N MET A 218 -9.82 -7.11 -13.10
CA MET A 218 -8.39 -7.40 -13.19
C MET A 218 -7.71 -6.29 -13.98
N VAL A 219 -6.80 -5.56 -13.33
CA VAL A 219 -6.05 -4.46 -13.94
C VAL A 219 -4.60 -4.88 -14.12
N THR A 220 -4.04 -4.64 -15.30
CA THR A 220 -2.63 -4.94 -15.58
C THR A 220 -1.70 -3.94 -14.92
N VAL A 221 -0.62 -4.47 -14.36
CA VAL A 221 0.40 -3.76 -13.60
C VAL A 221 1.73 -4.03 -14.28
N THR A 222 2.66 -3.09 -14.33
CA THR A 222 3.90 -3.27 -15.10
C THR A 222 5.09 -2.63 -14.42
N PRO A 223 6.21 -3.34 -14.25
CA PRO A 223 7.47 -2.74 -13.85
C PRO A 223 7.93 -1.67 -14.85
N ASP A 224 8.28 -0.48 -14.37
CA ASP A 224 8.72 0.68 -15.18
C ASP A 224 9.81 0.37 -16.23
N THR A 225 10.58 -0.70 -15.98
CA THR A 225 11.71 -1.17 -16.78
C THR A 225 11.33 -2.08 -17.96
N VAL A 226 10.07 -2.50 -18.12
CA VAL A 226 9.65 -3.35 -19.24
C VAL A 226 9.66 -2.56 -20.56
N ASP A 227 10.13 -3.21 -21.63
CA ASP A 227 10.24 -2.61 -22.97
C ASP A 227 8.86 -2.17 -23.49
N ARG A 228 8.60 -0.85 -23.44
CA ARG A 228 7.34 -0.17 -23.83
C ARG A 228 7.07 -0.19 -25.34
N THR A 229 7.47 -1.26 -26.04
CA THR A 229 7.22 -1.52 -27.48
C THR A 229 6.14 -2.56 -27.75
N PHE A 230 5.54 -3.16 -26.72
CA PHE A 230 4.23 -3.81 -26.87
C PHE A 230 3.20 -2.77 -27.36
N PRO A 231 2.36 -3.06 -28.36
CA PRO A 231 1.48 -2.07 -29.00
C PRO A 231 0.22 -1.73 -28.17
N TYR A 232 0.30 -1.79 -26.83
CA TYR A 232 -0.84 -1.73 -25.91
C TYR A 232 -0.58 -0.94 -24.60
N VAL A 233 0.54 -0.19 -24.45
CA VAL A 233 1.04 0.27 -23.12
C VAL A 233 0.17 1.31 -22.37
N ASN A 234 -0.78 1.98 -23.02
CA ASN A 234 -1.51 3.15 -22.48
C ASN A 234 -2.72 2.82 -21.57
N TRP A 235 -2.58 1.87 -20.65
CA TRP A 235 -3.60 1.53 -19.61
C TRP A 235 -3.04 0.57 -18.53
N GLN A 236 -1.73 0.49 -18.35
CA GLN A 236 -1.09 -0.40 -17.36
C GLN A 236 -0.62 0.45 -16.17
N ILE A 237 -0.88 0.01 -14.93
CA ILE A 237 -0.49 0.75 -13.71
C ILE A 237 1.03 0.60 -13.49
N ASN A 238 1.76 1.73 -13.42
CA ASN A 238 3.20 1.75 -13.14
C ASN A 238 3.53 1.75 -11.63
N ALA A 239 2.95 0.80 -10.87
CA ALA A 239 3.10 0.62 -9.42
C ALA A 239 4.55 0.33 -8.93
N MET A 240 5.53 0.47 -9.83
CA MET A 240 6.96 0.16 -9.67
C MET A 240 7.84 1.36 -10.06
N ALA A 241 7.24 2.53 -10.29
CA ALA A 241 7.95 3.80 -10.37
C ALA A 241 8.64 4.14 -9.03
N VAL A 242 9.44 5.22 -9.04
CA VAL A 242 9.94 5.83 -7.80
C VAL A 242 8.72 6.26 -6.97
N ASP A 243 8.70 5.80 -5.72
CA ASP A 243 7.67 5.99 -4.68
C ASP A 243 6.48 5.00 -4.71
N SER A 244 6.47 4.08 -5.68
CA SER A 244 6.05 2.65 -5.57
C SER A 244 4.69 2.34 -4.91
N THR A 245 3.78 3.28 -4.94
CA THR A 245 2.41 3.19 -4.41
C THR A 245 1.42 3.60 -5.50
N VAL A 246 0.17 3.18 -5.34
CA VAL A 246 -0.90 3.47 -6.31
C VAL A 246 -2.03 4.16 -5.58
N GLY A 247 -2.35 5.38 -5.97
CA GLY A 247 -3.54 6.08 -5.50
C GLY A 247 -4.78 5.49 -6.20
N LEU A 248 -5.72 4.94 -5.43
CA LEU A 248 -7.03 4.50 -5.90
C LEU A 248 -8.15 5.33 -5.27
N TRP A 249 -9.06 5.82 -6.10
CA TRP A 249 -10.44 6.09 -5.70
C TRP A 249 -11.39 5.14 -6.42
N MET A 250 -12.45 4.70 -5.77
CA MET A 250 -13.43 3.79 -6.37
C MET A 250 -14.87 4.18 -6.06
N PHE A 251 -15.77 3.69 -6.91
CA PHE A 251 -17.19 3.59 -6.59
C PHE A 251 -17.87 2.37 -7.23
N CYS A 252 -18.97 1.93 -6.63
CA CYS A 252 -20.05 1.20 -7.31
C CYS A 252 -21.28 2.09 -7.42
N LEU A 253 -22.14 1.83 -8.41
CA LEU A 253 -23.31 2.65 -8.73
C LEU A 253 -24.45 1.75 -9.23
N ASP A 254 -25.55 1.69 -8.48
CA ASP A 254 -26.89 1.36 -8.98
C ASP A 254 -27.37 2.56 -9.79
N ALA A 255 -27.26 2.47 -11.12
CA ALA A 255 -27.61 3.58 -12.01
C ALA A 255 -29.14 3.78 -12.14
N GLU A 256 -29.95 2.82 -11.70
CA GLU A 256 -31.41 2.83 -11.83
C GLU A 256 -32.07 3.53 -10.64
N ALA A 257 -31.53 3.33 -9.44
CA ALA A 257 -31.76 4.18 -8.27
C ALA A 257 -31.04 5.54 -8.42
N GLY A 258 -29.86 5.53 -9.05
CA GLY A 258 -28.94 6.66 -9.11
C GLY A 258 -28.14 6.84 -7.82
N ASP A 259 -27.83 5.73 -7.15
CA ASP A 259 -27.26 5.67 -5.79
C ASP A 259 -25.88 4.98 -5.79
N TYR A 260 -25.03 5.33 -4.84
CA TYR A 260 -23.62 4.92 -4.83
C TYR A 260 -23.31 4.06 -3.58
N ASP A 261 -23.68 2.79 -3.63
CA ASP A 261 -23.60 1.87 -2.48
C ASP A 261 -22.16 1.70 -1.93
N ALA A 262 -21.17 1.84 -2.81
CA ALA A 262 -19.75 1.77 -2.46
C ALA A 262 -19.01 3.03 -2.90
N VAL A 263 -18.26 3.66 -1.99
CA VAL A 263 -17.48 4.87 -2.24
C VAL A 263 -16.23 4.85 -1.35
N TRP A 264 -15.03 4.87 -1.93
CA TRP A 264 -13.79 4.85 -1.14
C TRP A 264 -12.59 5.54 -1.81
N PRO A 265 -11.78 6.34 -1.08
CA PRO A 265 -12.01 6.83 0.28
C PRO A 265 -12.76 8.18 0.34
N GLN A 266 -12.92 8.86 -0.80
CA GLN A 266 -13.44 10.23 -0.89
C GLN A 266 -14.71 10.34 -1.75
N ASN A 267 -15.30 11.55 -1.85
CA ASN A 267 -16.57 11.78 -2.55
C ASN A 267 -16.42 12.07 -4.06
N TRP A 268 -17.54 12.04 -4.78
CA TRP A 268 -17.61 12.36 -6.21
C TRP A 268 -17.10 13.77 -6.56
N ALA A 269 -17.30 14.76 -5.69
CA ALA A 269 -16.86 16.13 -5.95
C ALA A 269 -15.33 16.23 -6.07
N ASN A 270 -14.61 15.27 -5.47
CA ASN A 270 -13.16 15.12 -5.55
C ASN A 270 -12.72 13.94 -6.45
N ALA A 271 -13.62 13.27 -7.20
CA ALA A 271 -13.29 12.10 -8.04
C ALA A 271 -12.10 12.32 -9.01
N PHE A 272 -11.81 13.58 -9.34
CA PHE A 272 -10.73 14.01 -10.23
C PHE A 272 -9.60 14.77 -9.48
N ASP A 273 -9.51 14.63 -8.16
CA ASP A 273 -8.43 15.14 -7.31
C ASP A 273 -7.70 13.95 -6.66
N PRO A 274 -6.58 13.49 -7.25
CA PRO A 274 -5.86 12.31 -6.77
C PRO A 274 -5.17 12.52 -5.41
N SER A 275 -5.01 13.78 -4.97
CA SER A 275 -4.46 14.09 -3.63
C SER A 275 -5.34 13.64 -2.46
N GLY A 276 -6.55 13.14 -2.74
CA GLY A 276 -7.45 12.48 -1.78
C GLY A 276 -7.75 11.01 -2.10
N PHE A 277 -6.94 10.35 -2.93
CA PHE A 277 -7.05 8.91 -3.19
C PHE A 277 -6.55 8.06 -2.00
N GLY A 278 -6.95 6.79 -1.97
CA GLY A 278 -6.48 5.81 -0.98
C GLY A 278 -5.27 5.06 -1.50
N GLU A 279 -4.33 4.73 -0.63
CA GLU A 279 -2.97 4.40 -1.01
C GLU A 279 -2.73 2.89 -0.98
N ILE A 280 -2.48 2.29 -2.15
CA ILE A 280 -2.27 0.86 -2.31
C ILE A 280 -0.78 0.54 -2.38
N TRP A 281 -0.32 -0.29 -1.44
CA TRP A 281 1.03 -0.82 -1.34
C TRP A 281 1.08 -2.28 -1.82
N PRO A 282 1.72 -2.59 -2.96
CA PRO A 282 1.87 -3.98 -3.40
C PRO A 282 2.87 -4.75 -2.53
N ASP A 283 2.40 -5.76 -1.79
CA ASP A 283 3.23 -6.64 -0.93
C ASP A 283 4.03 -7.68 -1.74
N PHE A 284 4.85 -7.20 -2.69
CA PHE A 284 5.74 -8.05 -3.48
C PHE A 284 7.06 -8.37 -2.77
N LEU A 285 7.48 -7.55 -1.81
CA LEU A 285 8.74 -7.70 -1.09
C LEU A 285 8.53 -7.45 0.41
N SER A 286 8.70 -8.49 1.23
CA SER A 286 8.64 -8.38 2.69
C SER A 286 10.02 -8.36 3.33
N LEU A 287 10.15 -7.51 4.35
CA LEU A 287 11.26 -7.47 5.30
C LEU A 287 10.73 -7.78 6.71
N GLN A 288 11.54 -8.45 7.52
CA GLN A 288 11.32 -8.55 8.96
C GLN A 288 12.66 -8.48 9.70
N MET A 289 12.75 -7.70 10.77
CA MET A 289 13.95 -7.50 11.56
C MET A 289 13.70 -7.80 13.05
N THR A 290 14.18 -8.95 13.50
CA THR A 290 14.07 -9.39 14.89
C THR A 290 15.34 -9.02 15.68
N PRO A 291 15.29 -8.13 16.69
CA PRO A 291 16.43 -7.86 17.56
C PRO A 291 16.77 -9.06 18.46
N ASP A 292 18.06 -9.30 18.70
CA ASP A 292 18.51 -10.26 19.72
C ASP A 292 18.35 -9.66 21.13
N THR A 293 18.34 -8.32 21.25
CA THR A 293 18.12 -7.54 22.46
C THR A 293 17.62 -6.14 22.10
N THR A 294 16.76 -5.56 22.95
CA THR A 294 16.35 -4.14 22.86
C THR A 294 17.12 -3.24 23.84
N GLU A 295 18.14 -3.76 24.52
CA GLU A 295 19.09 -2.99 25.36
C GLU A 295 20.54 -3.31 24.97
N VAL A 296 21.39 -2.28 24.89
CA VAL A 296 22.81 -2.38 24.49
C VAL A 296 23.64 -1.26 25.12
N SER A 297 24.91 -1.49 25.47
CA SER A 297 25.78 -0.46 26.06
C SER A 297 26.56 0.35 25.00
N PRO A 298 26.99 1.59 25.29
CA PRO A 298 27.90 2.33 24.42
C PRO A 298 29.22 1.58 24.20
N GLY A 299 29.56 1.29 22.94
CA GLY A 299 30.75 0.51 22.56
C GLY A 299 30.50 -0.99 22.38
N GLU A 300 29.26 -1.45 22.47
CA GLU A 300 28.87 -2.83 22.16
C GLU A 300 28.22 -2.95 20.77
N ASP A 301 28.15 -4.18 20.24
CA ASP A 301 27.48 -4.49 18.98
C ASP A 301 26.01 -4.83 19.26
N LEU A 302 25.08 -4.10 18.65
CA LEU A 302 23.65 -4.42 18.66
C LEU A 302 23.38 -5.51 17.61
N TRP A 303 23.01 -6.71 18.05
CA TRP A 303 22.74 -7.87 17.18
C TRP A 303 21.25 -8.03 16.87
N PHE A 304 20.96 -8.46 15.65
CA PHE A 304 19.61 -8.69 15.14
C PHE A 304 19.66 -9.68 13.97
N THR A 305 18.49 -10.20 13.60
CA THR A 305 18.29 -11.09 12.45
C THR A 305 17.34 -10.41 11.47
N VAL A 306 17.70 -10.45 10.18
CA VAL A 306 16.82 -10.00 9.09
C VAL A 306 16.33 -11.21 8.30
N ASP A 307 15.03 -11.23 8.02
CA ASP A 307 14.39 -12.08 7.02
C ASP A 307 13.98 -11.18 5.83
N ILE A 308 14.21 -11.65 4.60
CA ILE A 308 13.91 -10.92 3.36
C ILE A 308 13.22 -11.90 2.42
N ALA A 309 12.04 -11.60 1.88
CA ALA A 309 11.36 -12.48 0.94
C ALA A 309 10.73 -11.70 -0.22
N TYR A 310 11.13 -12.03 -1.45
CA TYR A 310 10.43 -11.62 -2.65
C TYR A 310 9.26 -12.59 -2.83
N GLN A 311 8.04 -12.09 -2.59
CA GLN A 311 6.80 -12.81 -2.86
C GLN A 311 6.70 -13.04 -4.38
N ALA A 312 5.85 -13.96 -4.84
CA ALA A 312 5.99 -14.55 -6.18
C ALA A 312 5.47 -13.68 -7.35
N ALA A 313 5.62 -12.35 -7.26
CA ALA A 313 5.35 -11.42 -8.33
C ALA A 313 6.34 -11.58 -9.51
N PRO A 314 6.01 -11.05 -10.71
CA PRO A 314 6.93 -10.83 -11.80
C PRO A 314 7.73 -9.54 -11.57
N PRO A 315 8.97 -9.43 -12.08
CA PRO A 315 9.68 -10.38 -12.92
C PRO A 315 10.14 -11.66 -12.18
N ASP A 316 10.46 -12.71 -12.96
CA ASP A 316 11.07 -13.99 -12.49
C ASP A 316 12.23 -13.80 -11.49
N THR A 317 12.96 -12.68 -11.59
CA THR A 317 13.98 -12.25 -10.63
C THR A 317 13.93 -10.75 -10.39
N LEU A 318 13.78 -10.33 -9.12
CA LEU A 318 13.89 -8.94 -8.69
C LEU A 318 15.33 -8.66 -8.21
N THR A 319 15.89 -7.52 -8.62
CA THR A 319 17.17 -6.99 -8.12
C THR A 319 16.95 -5.66 -7.42
N PHE A 320 17.49 -5.51 -6.21
CA PHE A 320 17.24 -4.36 -5.33
C PHE A 320 18.39 -4.15 -4.33
N ASP A 321 18.56 -2.93 -3.83
CA ASP A 321 19.47 -2.65 -2.71
C ASP A 321 18.80 -2.91 -1.37
N VAL A 322 19.58 -3.35 -0.38
CA VAL A 322 19.19 -3.42 1.04
C VAL A 322 20.18 -2.67 1.90
N TRP A 323 19.68 -1.80 2.78
CA TRP A 323 20.49 -0.97 3.68
C TRP A 323 19.84 -0.80 5.05
N LEU A 324 20.61 -0.31 6.02
CA LEU A 324 20.11 0.04 7.35
C LEU A 324 20.42 1.49 7.71
N GLU A 325 19.49 2.10 8.43
CA GLU A 325 19.55 3.46 8.93
C GLU A 325 19.31 3.49 10.44
N ALA A 326 20.14 4.24 11.16
CA ALA A 326 19.93 4.53 12.57
C ALA A 326 19.28 5.90 12.75
N TYR A 327 18.43 6.03 13.75
CA TYR A 327 17.78 7.28 14.15
C TYR A 327 18.05 7.52 15.64
N LEU A 328 18.40 8.77 15.96
CA LEU A 328 18.66 9.24 17.31
C LEU A 328 17.37 9.34 18.12
N SER A 329 17.48 9.40 19.46
CA SER A 329 16.32 9.43 20.38
C SER A 329 15.47 10.71 20.37
N ASN A 330 15.62 11.54 19.34
CA ASN A 330 14.79 12.68 18.99
C ASN A 330 14.21 12.56 17.56
N GLY A 331 14.25 11.36 16.96
CA GLY A 331 13.83 11.07 15.59
C GLY A 331 14.77 11.58 14.49
N THR A 332 15.90 12.24 14.82
CA THR A 332 16.84 12.74 13.80
C THR A 332 17.67 11.59 13.20
N PRO A 333 17.83 11.48 11.87
CA PRO A 333 18.71 10.49 11.25
C PRO A 333 20.15 10.59 11.79
N TYR A 334 20.80 9.45 11.99
CA TYR A 334 22.21 9.42 12.38
C TYR A 334 23.08 9.90 11.21
N GLY A 335 24.00 10.84 11.48
CA GLY A 335 24.86 11.46 10.46
C GLY A 335 25.91 10.53 9.83
N GLY A 336 25.90 9.24 10.18
CA GLY A 336 26.67 8.17 9.52
C GLY A 336 25.79 7.14 8.81
N ASN A 337 24.54 7.47 8.47
CA ASN A 337 23.67 6.62 7.66
C ASN A 337 24.16 6.54 6.19
N PRO A 338 23.97 5.40 5.50
CA PRO A 338 23.50 4.12 6.04
C PRO A 338 24.56 3.47 6.96
N VAL A 339 24.11 2.93 8.10
CA VAL A 339 25.00 2.27 9.08
C VAL A 339 25.45 0.88 8.64
N LEU A 340 24.74 0.28 7.69
CA LEU A 340 25.13 -0.93 6.98
C LEU A 340 24.54 -0.91 5.57
N GLY A 341 25.31 -1.32 4.56
CA GLY A 341 24.91 -1.28 3.16
C GLY A 341 25.18 0.07 2.46
N PRO A 342 24.55 0.33 1.29
CA PRO A 342 23.65 -0.57 0.57
C PRO A 342 24.35 -1.86 0.09
N VAL A 343 23.55 -2.90 -0.13
CA VAL A 343 23.96 -4.18 -0.71
C VAL A 343 22.94 -4.61 -1.75
N GLU A 344 23.36 -4.71 -3.00
CA GLU A 344 22.56 -5.28 -4.09
C GLU A 344 22.28 -6.77 -3.83
N ILE A 345 21.00 -7.15 -3.88
CA ILE A 345 20.49 -8.51 -3.77
C ILE A 345 19.66 -8.82 -5.02
N THR A 346 19.76 -10.04 -5.53
CA THR A 346 18.83 -10.58 -6.53
C THR A 346 18.15 -11.82 -5.97
N LEU A 347 16.82 -11.83 -5.93
CA LEU A 347 15.98 -12.97 -5.54
C LEU A 347 15.14 -13.42 -6.73
N ALA A 348 14.93 -14.73 -6.90
CA ALA A 348 13.90 -15.22 -7.82
C ALA A 348 12.51 -15.16 -7.16
N ALA A 349 11.44 -15.11 -7.97
CA ALA A 349 10.07 -15.07 -7.48
C ALA A 349 9.79 -16.20 -6.47
N GLY A 350 9.22 -15.84 -5.31
CA GLY A 350 8.95 -16.77 -4.20
C GLY A 350 10.19 -17.24 -3.44
N GLN A 351 11.35 -16.58 -3.59
CA GLN A 351 12.54 -16.85 -2.77
C GLN A 351 12.75 -15.81 -1.67
N GLY A 352 13.31 -16.28 -0.56
CA GLY A 352 13.76 -15.42 0.53
C GLY A 352 15.12 -15.82 1.09
N MET A 353 15.77 -14.85 1.71
CA MET A 353 16.99 -15.00 2.50
C MET A 353 16.61 -14.87 3.98
N TYR A 354 16.43 -16.01 4.62
CA TYR A 354 16.00 -16.10 6.03
C TYR A 354 17.18 -16.31 6.98
N GLY A 355 17.05 -15.83 8.22
CA GLY A 355 18.05 -15.98 9.27
C GLY A 355 19.32 -15.15 9.05
N LEU A 356 19.24 -14.01 8.35
CA LEU A 356 20.40 -13.15 8.10
C LEU A 356 20.79 -12.37 9.37
N ARG A 357 21.45 -13.05 10.30
CA ARG A 357 22.00 -12.39 11.49
C ARG A 357 23.06 -11.36 11.11
N ARG A 358 22.98 -10.18 11.71
CA ARG A 358 23.81 -8.99 11.49
C ARG A 358 24.02 -8.27 12.82
N SER A 359 24.90 -7.26 12.79
CA SER A 359 25.04 -6.31 13.88
C SER A 359 25.40 -4.92 13.38
N VAL A 360 25.14 -3.92 14.22
CA VAL A 360 25.68 -2.55 14.07
C VAL A 360 26.42 -2.17 15.35
N HIS A 361 27.58 -1.52 15.21
CA HIS A 361 28.38 -1.12 16.35
C HIS A 361 27.84 0.18 16.96
N VAL A 362 27.45 0.15 18.24
CA VAL A 362 26.99 1.34 18.97
C VAL A 362 28.20 2.15 19.41
N PRO A 363 28.40 3.40 18.96
CA PRO A 363 29.60 4.16 19.32
C PRO A 363 29.77 4.33 20.83
N SER A 364 31.00 4.22 21.35
CA SER A 364 31.30 4.40 22.79
C SER A 364 31.00 5.80 23.34
N ALA A 365 30.69 6.76 22.47
CA ALA A 365 30.26 8.12 22.81
C ALA A 365 28.74 8.33 22.68
N ALA A 366 27.97 7.29 22.33
CA ALA A 366 26.52 7.38 22.20
C ALA A 366 25.86 7.64 23.58
N PRO A 367 25.01 8.67 23.72
CA PRO A 367 24.36 8.98 24.98
C PRO A 367 23.40 7.86 25.42
N PRO A 368 23.41 7.44 26.71
CA PRO A 368 22.36 6.58 27.25
C PRO A 368 20.97 7.24 27.09
N GLY A 369 19.98 6.45 26.67
CA GLY A 369 18.64 6.95 26.33
C GLY A 369 17.81 5.97 25.52
N SER A 370 16.54 6.32 25.31
CA SER A 370 15.55 5.53 24.57
C SER A 370 14.42 6.46 24.10
N PRO A 371 13.73 6.18 22.98
CA PRO A 371 14.01 5.11 22.02
C PRO A 371 15.03 5.55 20.96
N TYR A 372 16.06 4.74 20.73
CA TYR A 372 16.79 4.78 19.46
C TYR A 372 16.13 3.82 18.49
N ARG A 373 16.05 4.15 17.20
CA ARG A 373 15.45 3.26 16.18
C ARG A 373 16.51 2.79 15.19
N LEU A 374 16.49 1.51 14.88
CA LEU A 374 17.21 0.92 13.75
C LEU A 374 16.17 0.46 12.72
N SER A 375 16.29 0.92 11.49
CA SER A 375 15.41 0.57 10.37
C SER A 375 16.21 -0.20 9.31
N VAL A 376 15.64 -1.29 8.77
CA VAL A 376 16.12 -1.96 7.56
C VAL A 376 15.20 -1.58 6.40
N ARG A 377 15.78 -1.32 5.23
CA ARG A 377 15.10 -0.82 4.03
C ARG A 377 15.53 -1.61 2.81
N ALA A 378 14.60 -1.80 1.88
CA ALA A 378 14.87 -2.38 0.56
C ALA A 378 14.24 -1.54 -0.55
N GLY A 379 14.91 -1.46 -1.71
CA GLY A 379 14.42 -0.75 -2.88
C GLY A 379 15.54 -0.17 -3.75
N GLY A 380 15.28 0.97 -4.39
CA GLY A 380 16.23 1.73 -5.20
C GLY A 380 17.03 2.75 -4.38
N HIS A 381 18.09 2.32 -3.68
CA HIS A 381 18.89 3.22 -2.85
C HIS A 381 19.58 4.32 -3.68
N PRO A 382 19.64 5.59 -3.22
CA PRO A 382 19.14 6.11 -1.94
C PRO A 382 17.73 6.73 -2.00
N TYR A 383 17.01 6.60 -3.12
CA TYR A 383 15.86 7.44 -3.42
C TYR A 383 14.51 6.76 -3.22
N THR A 384 14.42 5.43 -3.33
CA THR A 384 13.15 4.69 -3.35
C THR A 384 13.15 3.56 -2.33
N ILE A 385 12.11 3.52 -1.48
CA ILE A 385 11.89 2.46 -0.50
C ILE A 385 10.66 1.66 -0.95
N TRP A 386 10.81 0.35 -1.14
CA TRP A 386 9.70 -0.57 -1.49
C TRP A 386 9.17 -1.29 -0.25
N CYS A 387 10.02 -1.50 0.74
CA CYS A 387 9.67 -2.08 2.04
C CYS A 387 10.63 -1.57 3.12
N GLU A 388 10.14 -1.38 4.35
CA GLU A 388 10.96 -1.21 5.53
C GLU A 388 10.40 -1.95 6.75
N ASP A 389 11.29 -2.33 7.68
CA ASP A 389 10.92 -2.76 9.03
C ASP A 389 11.90 -2.15 10.05
N TYR A 390 11.50 -2.02 11.30
CA TYR A 390 12.31 -1.39 12.34
C TYR A 390 12.08 -1.96 13.73
N PHE A 391 13.07 -1.77 14.60
CA PHE A 391 12.86 -1.92 16.04
C PHE A 391 13.44 -0.74 16.82
N GLU A 392 12.85 -0.48 17.99
CA GLU A 392 13.36 0.47 18.97
C GLU A 392 14.22 -0.23 20.03
N PHE A 393 15.28 0.45 20.47
CA PHE A 393 16.19 -0.02 21.50
C PHE A 393 16.62 1.10 22.44
N ALA A 394 17.06 0.72 23.65
CA ALA A 394 17.67 1.60 24.61
C ALA A 394 19.19 1.46 24.59
N ILE A 395 19.90 2.59 24.61
CA ILE A 395 21.31 2.61 24.98
C ILE A 395 21.36 2.73 26.50
N VAL A 396 21.85 1.70 27.18
CA VAL A 396 21.90 1.63 28.65
C VAL A 396 23.31 1.92 29.16
N SER A 397 23.41 2.52 30.35
CA SER A 397 24.71 2.62 31.02
C SER A 397 25.23 1.21 31.35
N PRO A 398 26.53 0.91 31.17
CA PRO A 398 27.10 -0.36 31.61
C PRO A 398 26.79 -0.63 33.08
N ALA A 399 26.51 -1.89 33.42
CA ALA A 399 26.34 -2.30 34.81
C ALA A 399 27.62 -1.98 35.61
N ALA A 400 27.47 -1.41 36.81
CA ALA A 400 28.61 -1.12 37.68
C ALA A 400 29.16 -2.43 38.29
N GLU A 401 30.44 -2.72 38.01
CA GLU A 401 31.22 -3.81 38.60
C GLU A 401 31.56 -3.58 40.09
#